data_AF-A0A946RZN2-F1
#
_entry.id   AF-A0A946RZN2-F1
#
_cell.length_a   1.000
_cell.length_b   1.000
_cell.length_c   1.000
_cell.angle_alpha   90.00
_cell.angle_beta   90.00
_cell.angle_gamma   90.00
#
_symmetry.space_group_name_H-M   'P 1'
#
loop_
_entity.id
_entity.type
_entity.pdbx_description
1 polymer ?
#
loop_
_entity_poly.entity_id
_entity_poly.type
_entity_poly.pdbx_seq_one_letter_code
_entity_poly.pdbx_strand_id
1 'polypeptide(L)' 'DIPLEAGWNLIAYLPTYELDASAPNFPVLAPIIDNVLIAKDVHGRFMFPELNFSNMPPWRETQGYQVDVNEDVVLNYPDE' A
#
# COMPACT_ATOMS: atom_id res chain seq x y z
N ASP A 1 5.95 -11.66 -5.10
CA ASP A 1 5.30 -10.83 -6.15
C ASP A 1 3.78 -10.90 -5.99
N ILE A 2 3.12 -9.75 -6.04
CA ILE A 2 1.66 -9.64 -6.02
C ILE A 2 1.24 -8.81 -7.24
N PRO A 3 0.62 -9.43 -8.26
CA PRO A 3 0.11 -8.68 -9.41
C PRO A 3 -1.12 -7.85 -9.01
N LEU A 4 -1.12 -6.58 -9.40
CA LEU A 4 -2.22 -5.63 -9.24
C LEU A 4 -2.66 -5.18 -10.62
N GLU A 5 -3.96 -5.23 -10.88
CA GLU A 5 -4.55 -4.71 -12.11
C GLU A 5 -4.97 -3.24 -11.92
N ALA A 6 -5.04 -2.46 -12.99
CA ALA A 6 -5.55 -1.10 -12.92
C ALA A 6 -6.92 -1.03 -12.20
N GLY A 7 -7.03 -0.16 -11.20
CA GLY A 7 -8.17 -0.04 -10.30
C GLY A 7 -7.93 -0.66 -8.92
N TRP A 8 -9.02 -1.03 -8.26
CA TRP A 8 -9.00 -1.52 -6.87
C TRP A 8 -8.60 -2.99 -6.77
N ASN A 9 -7.55 -3.25 -5.97
CA ASN A 9 -7.06 -4.58 -5.65
C ASN A 9 -7.12 -4.79 -4.14
N LEU A 10 -7.61 -5.95 -3.71
CA LEU A 10 -7.51 -6.39 -2.31
C LEU A 10 -6.29 -7.27 -2.15
N ILE A 11 -5.30 -6.80 -1.39
CA ILE A 11 -4.04 -7.50 -1.15
C ILE A 11 -3.87 -7.89 0.31
N ALA A 12 -3.25 -9.03 0.54
CA ALA A 12 -2.81 -9.44 1.87
C ALA A 12 -1.40 -8.92 2.13
N TYR A 13 -1.16 -8.40 3.34
CA TYR A 13 0.20 -8.07 3.77
C TYR A 13 0.93 -9.33 4.23
N LEU A 14 1.93 -9.72 3.44
CA LEU A 14 2.71 -10.94 3.62
C LEU A 14 3.93 -10.82 4.55
N PRO A 15 4.61 -9.66 4.69
CA PRO A 15 5.76 -9.54 5.57
C PRO A 15 5.42 -9.79 7.04
N THR A 16 6.39 -10.32 7.80
CA THR A 16 6.29 -10.59 9.25
C THR A 16 6.78 -9.42 10.11
N TYR A 17 7.09 -8.28 9.49
CA TYR A 17 7.51 -7.04 10.14
C TYR A 17 6.58 -5.91 9.72
N GLU A 18 6.61 -4.81 10.47
CA GLU A 18 5.78 -3.66 10.17
C GLU A 18 6.44 -2.75 9.14
N LEU A 19 5.70 -2.36 8.10
CA LEU A 19 6.13 -1.35 7.14
C LEU A 19 5.28 -0.09 7.30
N ASP A 20 5.95 1.06 7.45
CA ASP A 20 5.26 2.32 7.58
C ASP A 20 4.47 2.67 6.31
N ALA A 21 3.26 3.18 6.51
CA ALA A 21 2.46 3.79 5.44
C ALA A 21 2.41 5.32 5.58
N SER A 22 3.33 5.88 6.35
CA SER A 22 3.40 7.28 6.67
C SER A 22 3.91 8.10 5.48
N ALA A 23 3.26 9.23 5.23
CA ALA A 23 3.75 10.23 4.29
C ALA A 23 5.07 10.84 4.80
N PRO A 24 5.95 11.35 3.91
CA PRO A 24 5.79 11.41 2.44
C PRO A 24 6.39 10.19 1.70
N ASN A 25 7.08 9.29 2.40
CA ASN A 25 7.89 8.26 1.76
C ASN A 25 7.14 6.96 1.48
N PHE A 26 6.05 6.70 2.21
CA PHE A 26 5.18 5.52 2.02
C PHE A 26 5.94 4.20 1.82
N PRO A 27 6.85 3.82 2.74
CA PRO A 27 7.80 2.75 2.50
C PRO A 27 7.15 1.42 2.15
N VAL A 28 5.97 1.12 2.70
CA VAL A 28 5.22 -0.12 2.37
C VAL A 28 4.89 -0.30 0.88
N LEU A 29 4.69 0.80 0.15
CA LEU A 29 4.35 0.79 -1.27
C LEU A 29 5.42 1.48 -2.14
N ALA A 30 6.60 1.80 -1.58
CA ALA A 30 7.68 2.49 -2.29
C ALA A 30 8.01 1.90 -3.68
N PRO A 31 8.00 0.57 -3.90
CA PRO A 31 8.31 -0.02 -5.21
C PRO A 31 7.30 0.29 -6.32
N ILE A 32 6.06 0.66 -5.95
CA ILE A 32 4.99 0.96 -6.90
C ILE A 32 4.35 2.33 -6.62
N ILE A 33 4.99 3.18 -5.81
CA ILE A 33 4.33 4.37 -5.23
C ILE A 33 3.86 5.35 -6.31
N ASP A 34 4.60 5.46 -7.42
CA ASP A 34 4.22 6.27 -8.58
C ASP A 34 2.90 5.82 -9.24
N ASN A 35 2.51 4.56 -9.04
CA ASN A 35 1.31 3.97 -9.61
C ASN A 35 0.14 3.92 -8.63
N VAL A 36 0.37 4.20 -7.34
CA VAL A 36 -0.64 4.12 -6.28
C VAL A 36 -1.42 5.42 -6.22
N LEU A 37 -2.73 5.34 -6.48
CA LEU A 37 -3.65 6.46 -6.31
C LEU A 37 -4.08 6.60 -4.84
N ILE A 38 -4.55 5.49 -4.25
CA ILE A 38 -5.01 5.45 -2.87
C ILE A 38 -4.83 4.04 -2.32
N ALA A 39 -4.49 3.92 -1.04
CA ALA A 39 -4.57 2.65 -0.33
C ALA A 39 -5.33 2.82 0.99
N LYS A 40 -6.11 1.81 1.40
CA LYS A 40 -6.93 1.87 2.62
C LYS A 40 -6.96 0.56 3.38
N ASP A 41 -7.17 0.66 4.68
CA ASP A 41 -7.40 -0.47 5.59
C ASP A 41 -8.89 -0.76 5.79
N VAL A 42 -9.19 -1.88 6.46
CA VAL A 42 -10.58 -2.31 6.75
C VAL A 42 -11.36 -1.34 7.63
N HIS A 43 -10.69 -0.49 8.41
CA HIS A 43 -11.31 0.55 9.24
C HIS A 43 -11.52 1.88 8.49
N GLY A 44 -11.20 1.94 7.19
CA GLY A 44 -11.37 3.12 6.37
C GLY A 44 -10.30 4.20 6.56
N ARG A 45 -9.18 3.90 7.25
CA ARG A 45 -7.99 4.75 7.18
C ARG A 45 -7.33 4.55 5.84
N PHE A 46 -6.75 5.61 5.29
CA PHE A 46 -6.21 5.60 3.95
C PHE A 46 -4.94 6.44 3.84
N MET A 47 -4.14 6.12 2.84
CA MET A 47 -3.06 6.96 2.33
C MET A 47 -3.39 7.41 0.92
N PHE A 48 -3.01 8.65 0.63
CA PHE A 48 -3.14 9.27 -0.67
C PHE A 48 -1.80 9.91 -1.04
N PRO A 49 -0.97 9.23 -1.85
CA PRO A 49 0.38 9.68 -2.22
C PRO A 49 0.41 11.05 -2.88
N GLU A 50 -0.51 11.33 -3.82
CA GLU A 50 -0.56 12.62 -4.53
C GLU A 50 -0.75 13.82 -3.59
N LEU A 51 -1.51 13.64 -2.50
CA LEU A 51 -1.75 14.66 -1.47
C LEU A 51 -0.75 14.59 -0.32
N ASN A 52 0.25 13.71 -0.36
CA ASN A 52 1.19 13.44 0.73
C ASN A 52 0.47 13.21 2.07
N PHE A 53 -0.66 12.49 2.04
CA PHE A 53 -1.49 12.26 3.21
C PHE A 53 -1.52 10.78 3.57
N SER A 54 -1.41 10.47 4.86
CA SER A 54 -1.75 9.17 5.40
C SER A 54 -2.20 9.31 6.83
N ASN A 55 -3.29 8.62 7.17
CA ASN A 55 -3.70 8.39 8.56
C ASN A 55 -3.67 6.88 8.90
N MET A 56 -3.01 6.08 8.07
CA MET A 56 -2.88 4.65 8.32
C MET A 56 -1.77 4.38 9.33
N PRO A 57 -1.99 3.42 10.25
CA PRO A 57 -0.88 2.85 11.02
C PRO A 57 0.08 2.09 10.10
N PRO A 58 1.25 1.69 10.61
CA PRO A 58 2.12 0.73 9.94
C PRO A 58 1.33 -0.52 9.51
N TRP A 59 1.65 -1.05 8.34
CA TRP A 59 1.06 -2.26 7.83
C TRP A 59 1.61 -3.47 8.57
N ARG A 60 0.73 -4.42 8.89
CA ARG A 60 1.06 -5.55 9.76
C ARG A 60 0.64 -6.86 9.12
N GLU A 61 1.34 -7.93 9.49
CA GLU A 61 0.95 -9.29 9.14
C GLU A 61 -0.52 -9.55 9.49
N THR A 62 -1.13 -10.50 8.76
CA THR A 62 -2.54 -10.91 8.91
C THR A 62 -3.59 -9.87 8.49
N GLN A 63 -3.18 -8.68 8.05
CA GLN A 63 -4.08 -7.64 7.57
C GLN A 63 -4.20 -7.65 6.04
N GLY A 64 -5.36 -7.21 5.56
CA GLY A 64 -5.62 -6.97 4.14
C GLY A 64 -5.85 -5.48 3.87
N TYR A 65 -5.34 -5.01 2.75
CA TYR A 65 -5.42 -3.61 2.33
C TYR A 65 -5.99 -3.54 0.92
N GLN A 66 -6.79 -2.51 0.68
CA GLN A 66 -7.25 -2.20 -0.67
C GLN A 66 -6.31 -1.15 -1.27
N VAL A 67 -5.75 -1.41 -2.44
CA VAL A 67 -4.85 -0.51 -3.17
C VAL A 67 -5.47 -0.24 -4.54
N ASP A 68 -5.66 1.02 -4.85
CA ASP A 68 -6.06 1.51 -6.17
C ASP A 68 -4.82 1.94 -6.93
N VAL A 69 -4.58 1.31 -8.09
CA VAL A 69 -3.43 1.61 -8.96
C VAL A 69 -3.89 2.09 -10.32
N ASN A 70 -3.14 3.01 -10.94
CA ASN A 70 -3.54 3.56 -12.24
C ASN A 70 -3.18 2.68 -13.44
N GLU A 71 -2.26 1.72 -13.27
CA GLU A 71 -1.81 0.77 -14.30
C GLU A 71 -1.49 -0.61 -13.66
N ASP A 72 -1.35 -1.63 -14.51
CA ASP A 72 -1.03 -2.99 -14.07
C ASP A 72 0.42 -3.04 -13.55
N VAL A 73 0.60 -3.40 -12.29
CA VAL A 73 1.90 -3.41 -11.61
C VAL A 73 2.09 -4.66 -10.77
N VAL A 74 3.34 -5.00 -10.46
CA VAL A 74 3.66 -6.08 -9.54
C VAL A 74 4.24 -5.50 -8.27
N LEU A 75 3.51 -5.62 -7.17
CA LEU A 75 4.00 -5.24 -5.85
C LEU A 75 4.96 -6.31 -5.34
N ASN A 76 6.16 -5.86 -4.96
CA ASN A 76 7.11 -6.62 -4.16
C ASN A 76 7.33 -5.84 -2.88
N TYR A 77 7.09 -6.45 -1.72
CA TYR A 77 7.35 -5.75 -0.47
C TYR A 77 8.86 -5.52 -0.30
N PRO A 78 9.28 -4.30 0.07
CA PRO A 78 10.68 -4.02 0.35
C PRO A 78 11.12 -4.73 1.62
N ASP A 79 12.37 -5.20 1.66
CA ASP A 79 13.02 -5.72 2.87
C ASP A 79 13.08 -4.65 3.99
N GLU A 80 13.33 -5.08 5.24
CA GLU A 80 13.54 -4.20 6.42
C GLU A 80 14.68 -3.17 6.24
#